data_AF-A0A3P7NWD4-F1
#
_entry.id   AF-A0A3P7NWD4-F1
#
_cell.length_a   1.000
_cell.length_b   1.000
_cell.length_c   1.000
_cell.angle_alpha   90.00
_cell.angle_beta   90.00
_cell.angle_gamma   90.00
#
_symmetry.space_group_name_H-M   'P 1'
#
loop_
_entity.id
_entity.type
_entity.pdbx_description
1 polymer ?
#
loop_
_entity_poly.entity_id
_entity_poly.type
_entity_poly.pdbx_seq_one_letter_code
_entity_poly.pdbx_strand_id
1 'polypeptide(L)'
;MGDSRTFSPFLRVALKAVLTDTITDFSALHKAASCGATLPEKSLNKTDADTDASNPDNLLQELNKVFFETLIRFEKCRREDYIELEDGNFRKLSDDESMLRTFLEEVAKVIEILKLLTNEIEDRGTCHSLETQCDIKQASVDILVDLAESSMEKEELIEDLRRRISLAGVEFAKQKELYLSALKRMRNEWQEGRQLAEMTIKYLKATYKQRANVHTAACNANARQLIDETALLRKKIGQEKREFAECMTWLFTELDTEANRLRYLQGRNDVEELSKRLEKMEEDLAKETEEHTALKKEFAHCEAVVTEYRLEQEKKRLQEEYQHKMTICVLQVQCWWRTMIEIRGIKLKRKRGKGKGKKK
;
A
#
# COMPACT_ATOMS: atom_id res chain seq x y z
N MET A 1 -114.07 25.60 -28.01
CA MET A 1 -114.59 25.02 -26.76
C MET A 1 -113.93 23.67 -26.62
N GLY A 2 -113.31 23.35 -25.47
CA GLY A 2 -112.47 22.17 -25.32
C GLY A 2 -113.24 20.97 -24.77
N ASP A 3 -113.15 19.83 -25.44
CA ASP A 3 -113.83 18.60 -25.04
C ASP A 3 -113.26 18.02 -23.73
N SER A 4 -114.17 17.63 -22.85
CA SER A 4 -113.86 16.95 -21.59
C SER A 4 -113.37 15.53 -21.86
N ARG A 5 -112.05 15.34 -21.91
CA ARG A 5 -111.42 14.01 -21.99
C ARG A 5 -111.82 13.16 -20.79
N THR A 6 -112.76 12.24 -21.01
CA THR A 6 -113.19 11.26 -20.02
C THR A 6 -112.12 10.18 -19.87
N PHE A 7 -111.47 10.14 -18.70
CA PHE A 7 -110.43 9.14 -18.41
C PHE A 7 -110.95 7.70 -18.57
N SER A 8 -110.07 6.79 -19.02
CA SER A 8 -110.32 5.35 -19.08
C SER A 8 -110.70 4.79 -17.70
N PRO A 9 -111.60 3.77 -17.59
CA PRO A 9 -111.97 3.18 -16.30
C PRO A 9 -110.76 2.73 -15.46
N PHE A 10 -109.76 2.10 -16.09
CA PHE A 10 -108.51 1.71 -15.43
C PHE A 10 -107.76 2.92 -14.88
N LEU A 11 -107.63 3.98 -15.69
CA LEU A 11 -106.99 5.22 -15.24
C LEU A 11 -107.78 5.89 -14.10
N ARG A 12 -109.11 5.80 -14.08
CA ARG A 12 -109.93 6.31 -12.96
C ARG A 12 -109.71 5.52 -11.68
N VAL A 13 -109.57 4.19 -11.75
CA VAL A 13 -109.27 3.35 -10.58
C VAL A 13 -107.87 3.66 -10.06
N ALA A 14 -106.85 3.70 -10.93
CA ALA A 14 -105.49 4.05 -10.55
C ALA A 14 -105.39 5.47 -9.98
N LEU A 15 -106.00 6.47 -10.62
CA LEU A 15 -106.00 7.85 -10.11
C LEU A 15 -106.77 7.97 -8.80
N LYS A 16 -107.86 7.21 -8.63
CA LYS A 16 -108.63 7.18 -7.37
C LYS A 16 -107.83 6.55 -6.24
N ALA A 17 -107.12 5.45 -6.48
CA ALA A 17 -106.24 4.81 -5.50
C ALA A 17 -105.12 5.75 -5.06
N VAL A 18 -104.38 6.33 -6.02
CA VAL A 18 -103.31 7.31 -5.74
C VAL A 18 -103.86 8.55 -5.01
N LEU A 19 -105.07 9.02 -5.34
CA LEU A 19 -105.72 10.13 -4.62
C LEU A 19 -106.19 9.73 -3.22
N THR A 20 -106.68 8.51 -2.98
CA THR A 20 -106.99 8.07 -1.61
C THR A 20 -105.74 7.95 -0.76
N ASP A 21 -104.67 7.35 -1.30
CA ASP A 21 -103.43 7.12 -0.57
C ASP A 21 -102.75 8.46 -0.22
N THR A 22 -102.67 9.38 -1.17
CA THR A 22 -102.15 10.74 -0.91
C THR A 22 -103.03 11.54 0.06
N ILE A 23 -104.36 11.36 0.06
CA ILE A 23 -105.25 12.00 1.05
C ILE A 23 -105.05 11.37 2.45
N THR A 24 -104.83 10.06 2.56
CA THR A 24 -104.49 9.42 3.84
C THR A 24 -103.12 9.86 4.36
N ASP A 25 -102.14 10.04 3.47
CA ASP A 25 -100.81 10.53 3.84
C ASP A 25 -100.86 12.00 4.28
N PHE A 26 -101.58 12.87 3.57
CA PHE A 26 -101.79 14.26 4.01
C PHE A 26 -102.58 14.34 5.32
N SER A 27 -103.53 13.42 5.56
CA SER A 27 -104.24 13.28 6.84
C SER A 27 -103.32 12.86 7.98
N ALA A 28 -102.41 11.92 7.73
CA ALA A 28 -101.37 11.50 8.68
C ALA A 28 -100.38 12.64 8.96
N LEU A 29 -99.92 13.35 7.92
CA LEU A 29 -99.02 14.49 8.04
C LEU A 29 -99.66 15.66 8.81
N HIS A 30 -100.95 15.95 8.55
CA HIS A 30 -101.71 16.98 9.28
C HIS A 30 -101.95 16.59 10.75
N LYS A 31 -102.14 15.30 11.05
CA LYS A 31 -102.20 14.81 12.45
C LYS A 31 -100.83 14.91 13.14
N ALA A 32 -99.74 14.60 12.43
CA ALA A 32 -98.38 14.74 12.97
C ALA A 32 -98.01 16.22 13.21
N ALA A 33 -98.41 17.13 12.31
CA ALA A 33 -98.11 18.55 12.40
C ALA A 33 -98.99 19.32 13.41
N SER A 34 -100.22 18.84 13.69
CA SER A 34 -101.12 19.49 14.65
C SER A 34 -100.90 19.07 16.12
N CYS A 35 -100.23 17.93 16.37
CA CYS A 35 -99.93 17.43 17.70
C CYS A 35 -98.60 17.96 18.26
N GLY A 36 -98.58 19.25 18.63
CA GLY A 36 -97.50 19.83 19.41
C GLY A 36 -97.42 19.26 20.83
N ALA A 37 -96.55 18.27 21.02
CA ALA A 37 -96.01 17.73 22.28
C ALA A 37 -97.00 17.26 23.38
N THR A 38 -96.98 15.95 23.68
CA THR A 38 -96.96 15.44 25.08
C THR A 38 -96.52 13.98 25.16
N LEU A 39 -95.40 13.75 25.87
CA LEU A 39 -95.02 12.49 26.55
C LEU A 39 -96.01 12.21 27.72
N PRO A 40 -96.10 10.99 28.35
CA PRO A 40 -94.94 10.19 28.79
C PRO A 40 -95.04 8.64 28.93
N GLU A 41 -93.85 8.02 28.97
CA GLU A 41 -93.38 6.88 29.81
C GLU A 41 -94.16 5.55 29.98
N LYS A 42 -93.48 4.42 29.68
CA LYS A 42 -92.86 3.54 30.72
C LYS A 42 -92.00 2.37 30.19
N SER A 43 -90.78 2.24 30.72
CA SER A 43 -90.05 1.03 31.21
C SER A 43 -90.23 -0.37 30.54
N LEU A 44 -89.23 -1.24 30.35
CA LEU A 44 -87.75 -1.22 30.53
C LEU A 44 -87.12 -2.53 29.96
N ASN A 45 -85.77 -2.58 29.91
CA ASN A 45 -84.85 -3.72 29.63
C ASN A 45 -84.41 -3.85 28.14
N LYS A 46 -83.20 -3.39 27.76
CA LYS A 46 -81.84 -4.01 27.94
C LYS A 46 -81.60 -5.18 26.96
N THR A 47 -80.50 -5.34 26.21
CA THR A 47 -79.18 -4.64 26.07
C THR A 47 -78.54 -5.13 24.75
N ASP A 48 -77.65 -4.46 23.99
CA ASP A 48 -77.09 -3.08 23.94
C ASP A 48 -76.41 -2.88 22.54
N ALA A 49 -76.07 -1.63 22.15
CA ALA A 49 -75.38 -1.19 20.90
C ALA A 49 -76.18 -1.38 19.58
N ASP A 50 -76.51 -0.36 18.80
CA ASP A 50 -75.61 0.68 18.27
C ASP A 50 -76.23 2.09 18.19
N THR A 51 -75.35 3.08 18.07
CA THR A 51 -75.69 4.43 17.57
C THR A 51 -76.03 4.39 16.09
N ASP A 52 -77.15 5.00 15.68
CA ASP A 52 -77.04 6.18 14.80
C ASP A 52 -78.33 6.99 14.66
N ALA A 53 -78.17 8.20 14.13
CA ALA A 53 -79.20 9.23 14.08
C ALA A 53 -80.40 8.88 13.19
N SER A 54 -81.50 9.61 13.44
CA SER A 54 -82.69 9.70 12.57
C SER A 54 -82.31 10.23 11.18
N ASN A 55 -81.85 9.35 10.30
CA ASN A 55 -81.55 9.64 8.91
C ASN A 55 -82.80 9.44 8.04
N PRO A 56 -83.38 10.50 7.42
CA PRO A 56 -84.48 10.34 6.47
C PRO A 56 -84.07 9.48 5.26
N ASP A 57 -82.77 9.43 4.94
CA ASP A 57 -82.19 8.54 3.93
C ASP A 57 -82.41 7.05 4.23
N ASN A 58 -82.56 6.64 5.49
CA ASN A 58 -82.80 5.23 5.83
C ASN A 58 -84.26 4.84 5.51
N LEU A 59 -85.20 5.75 5.77
CA LEU A 59 -86.59 5.63 5.33
C LEU A 59 -86.71 5.69 3.80
N LEU A 60 -85.91 6.54 3.14
CA LEU A 60 -85.85 6.61 1.68
C LEU A 60 -85.20 5.37 1.07
N GLN A 61 -84.22 4.74 1.74
CA GLN A 61 -83.63 3.46 1.35
C GLN A 61 -84.61 2.31 1.54
N GLU A 62 -85.35 2.24 2.64
CA GLU A 62 -86.42 1.24 2.81
C GLU A 62 -87.54 1.43 1.79
N LEU A 63 -87.98 2.66 1.53
CA LEU A 63 -89.02 2.94 0.55
C LEU A 63 -88.53 2.65 -0.88
N ASN A 64 -87.29 2.99 -1.22
CA ASN A 64 -86.67 2.58 -2.48
C ASN A 64 -86.50 1.07 -2.56
N LYS A 65 -86.13 0.37 -1.48
CA LYS A 65 -86.01 -1.08 -1.44
C LYS A 65 -87.37 -1.74 -1.66
N VAL A 66 -88.42 -1.28 -1.00
CA VAL A 66 -89.81 -1.75 -1.22
C VAL A 66 -90.25 -1.42 -2.64
N PHE A 67 -89.96 -0.24 -3.17
CA PHE A 67 -90.29 0.14 -4.54
C PHE A 67 -89.55 -0.73 -5.57
N PHE A 68 -88.23 -0.92 -5.44
CA PHE A 68 -87.45 -1.79 -6.31
C PHE A 68 -87.80 -3.27 -6.13
N GLU A 69 -88.08 -3.77 -4.93
CA GLU A 69 -88.62 -5.13 -4.74
C GLU A 69 -89.98 -5.29 -5.42
N THR A 70 -90.86 -4.29 -5.32
CA THR A 70 -92.16 -4.29 -6.00
C THR A 70 -92.00 -4.20 -7.50
N LEU A 71 -91.06 -3.42 -8.01
CA LEU A 71 -90.78 -3.25 -9.43
C LEU A 71 -90.08 -4.49 -10.03
N ILE A 72 -89.20 -5.16 -9.27
CA ILE A 72 -88.62 -6.46 -9.60
C ILE A 72 -89.70 -7.56 -9.55
N ARG A 73 -90.63 -7.52 -8.59
CA ARG A 73 -91.80 -8.42 -8.59
C ARG A 73 -92.68 -8.16 -9.81
N PHE A 74 -92.94 -6.91 -10.17
CA PHE A 74 -93.74 -6.52 -11.33
C PHE A 74 -93.04 -6.93 -12.65
N GLU A 75 -91.73 -6.75 -12.75
CA GLU A 75 -90.95 -7.16 -13.92
C GLU A 75 -90.85 -8.69 -14.03
N LYS A 76 -90.72 -9.41 -12.91
CA LYS A 76 -90.84 -10.89 -12.88
C LYS A 76 -92.24 -11.33 -13.30
N CYS A 77 -93.30 -10.68 -12.81
CA CYS A 77 -94.68 -10.93 -13.25
C CYS A 77 -94.94 -10.57 -14.72
N ARG A 78 -94.02 -9.83 -15.38
CA ARG A 78 -94.08 -9.47 -16.80
C ARG A 78 -93.20 -10.32 -17.70
N ARG A 79 -92.35 -11.19 -17.14
CA ARG A 79 -91.43 -12.08 -17.87
C ARG A 79 -91.67 -13.56 -17.57
N GLU A 80 -92.22 -13.88 -16.40
CA GLU A 80 -92.68 -15.21 -16.04
C GLU A 80 -94.21 -15.22 -16.03
N ASP A 81 -94.78 -16.38 -16.32
CA ASP A 81 -96.22 -16.56 -16.44
C ASP A 81 -96.87 -16.66 -15.06
N TYR A 82 -97.63 -15.64 -14.67
CA TYR A 82 -98.41 -15.59 -13.43
C TYR A 82 -99.92 -15.44 -13.71
N ILE A 83 -100.75 -15.98 -12.82
CA ILE A 83 -102.20 -15.70 -12.73
C ILE A 83 -102.48 -14.96 -11.42
N GLU A 84 -103.28 -13.90 -11.52
CA GLU A 84 -103.87 -13.20 -10.38
C GLU A 84 -105.07 -14.01 -9.85
N LEU A 85 -104.99 -14.43 -8.58
CA LEU A 85 -106.10 -15.11 -7.89
C LEU A 85 -107.11 -14.07 -7.39
N GLU A 86 -108.35 -14.49 -7.11
CA GLU A 86 -109.43 -13.61 -6.62
C GLU A 86 -109.07 -12.90 -5.29
N ASP A 87 -108.11 -13.44 -4.53
CA ASP A 87 -107.55 -12.88 -3.30
C ASP A 87 -106.52 -11.75 -3.53
N GLY A 88 -106.20 -11.39 -4.77
CA GLY A 88 -105.17 -10.40 -5.13
C GLY A 88 -103.72 -10.90 -5.03
N ASN A 89 -103.52 -12.21 -4.83
CA ASN A 89 -102.21 -12.86 -4.82
C ASN A 89 -101.88 -13.49 -6.18
N PHE A 90 -100.63 -13.35 -6.61
CA PHE A 90 -100.15 -13.93 -7.86
C PHE A 90 -99.57 -15.33 -7.64
N ARG A 91 -100.11 -16.33 -8.33
CA ARG A 91 -99.54 -17.69 -8.39
C ARG A 91 -98.70 -17.82 -9.67
N LYS A 92 -97.46 -18.32 -9.53
CA LYS A 92 -96.63 -18.71 -10.68
C LYS A 92 -97.29 -19.92 -11.35
N LEU A 93 -97.49 -19.84 -12.66
CA LEU A 93 -97.99 -20.96 -13.45
C LEU A 93 -96.97 -22.12 -13.37
N SER A 94 -97.49 -23.34 -13.26
CA SER A 94 -96.71 -24.55 -13.53
C SER A 94 -96.12 -24.47 -14.94
N ASP A 95 -94.99 -25.12 -15.21
CA ASP A 95 -94.41 -25.18 -16.55
C ASP A 95 -95.44 -25.69 -17.58
N ASP A 96 -96.29 -26.66 -17.19
CA ASP A 96 -97.41 -27.16 -17.99
C ASP A 96 -98.52 -26.12 -18.22
N GLU A 97 -98.84 -25.31 -17.21
CA GLU A 97 -99.90 -24.29 -17.30
C GLU A 97 -99.41 -23.06 -18.12
N SER A 98 -98.12 -22.76 -18.05
CA SER A 98 -97.40 -21.76 -18.87
C SER A 98 -97.29 -22.20 -20.34
N MET A 99 -96.90 -23.45 -20.59
CA MET A 99 -96.93 -24.04 -21.94
C MET A 99 -98.36 -24.05 -22.53
N LEU A 100 -99.38 -24.38 -21.72
CA LEU A 100 -100.76 -24.32 -22.17
C LEU A 100 -101.22 -22.88 -22.47
N ARG A 101 -100.84 -21.90 -21.65
CA ARG A 101 -101.18 -20.49 -21.87
C ARG A 101 -100.54 -19.95 -23.14
N THR A 102 -99.23 -20.12 -23.31
CA THR A 102 -98.50 -19.69 -24.50
C THR A 102 -99.02 -20.38 -25.77
N PHE A 103 -99.37 -21.67 -25.70
CA PHE A 103 -100.06 -22.38 -26.77
C PHE A 103 -101.43 -21.77 -27.11
N LEU A 104 -102.27 -21.49 -26.10
CA LEU A 104 -103.59 -20.87 -26.30
C LEU A 104 -103.50 -19.45 -26.87
N GLU A 105 -102.52 -18.65 -26.43
CA GLU A 105 -102.25 -17.32 -26.99
C GLU A 105 -101.79 -17.40 -28.46
N GLU A 106 -100.99 -18.40 -28.83
CA GLU A 106 -100.57 -18.61 -30.21
C GLU A 106 -101.72 -19.14 -31.10
N VAL A 107 -102.54 -20.06 -30.59
CA VAL A 107 -103.77 -20.50 -31.26
C VAL A 107 -104.74 -19.33 -31.47
N ALA A 108 -104.87 -18.41 -30.50
CA ALA A 108 -105.70 -17.22 -30.64
C ALA A 108 -105.20 -16.30 -31.78
N LYS A 109 -103.89 -16.06 -31.90
CA LYS A 109 -103.28 -15.31 -33.02
C LYS A 109 -103.52 -16.00 -34.36
N VAL A 110 -103.36 -17.33 -34.44
CA VAL A 110 -103.64 -18.10 -35.66
C VAL A 110 -105.11 -17.99 -36.06
N ILE A 111 -106.05 -18.04 -35.10
CA ILE A 111 -107.48 -17.83 -35.36
C ILE A 111 -107.75 -16.40 -35.87
N GLU A 112 -107.06 -15.38 -35.37
CA GLU A 112 -107.18 -14.00 -35.82
C GLU A 112 -106.64 -13.83 -37.26
N ILE A 113 -105.48 -14.40 -37.57
CA ILE A 113 -104.90 -14.41 -38.93
C ILE A 113 -105.82 -15.14 -39.91
N LEU A 114 -106.39 -16.29 -39.53
CA LEU A 114 -107.34 -17.03 -40.37
C LEU A 114 -108.66 -16.26 -40.61
N LYS A 115 -109.13 -15.46 -39.65
CA LYS A 115 -110.28 -14.57 -39.84
C LYS A 115 -109.95 -13.42 -40.80
N LEU A 116 -108.78 -12.79 -40.64
CA LEU A 116 -108.30 -11.76 -41.55
C LEU A 116 -108.15 -12.30 -42.98
N LEU A 117 -107.59 -13.50 -43.13
CA LEU A 117 -107.47 -14.21 -44.41
C LEU A 117 -108.83 -14.53 -45.01
N THR A 118 -109.80 -15.00 -44.20
CA THR A 118 -111.16 -15.29 -44.69
C THR A 118 -111.80 -14.04 -45.28
N ASN A 119 -111.73 -12.91 -44.56
CA ASN A 119 -112.24 -11.62 -45.02
C ASN A 119 -111.47 -11.12 -46.27
N GLU A 120 -110.15 -11.30 -46.33
CA GLU A 120 -109.34 -10.90 -47.50
C GLU A 120 -109.69 -11.70 -48.77
N ILE A 121 -109.91 -13.02 -48.62
CA ILE A 121 -110.33 -13.90 -49.71
C ILE A 121 -111.73 -13.54 -50.19
N GLU A 122 -112.67 -13.26 -49.28
CA GLU A 122 -114.04 -12.85 -49.61
C GLU A 122 -114.10 -11.46 -50.29
N ASP A 123 -113.34 -10.47 -49.80
CA ASP A 123 -113.34 -9.10 -50.33
C ASP A 123 -112.49 -8.92 -51.60
N ARG A 124 -111.38 -9.66 -51.75
CA ARG A 124 -110.33 -9.37 -52.74
C ARG A 124 -109.81 -10.59 -53.50
N GLY A 125 -110.05 -11.81 -53.01
CA GLY A 125 -109.50 -13.04 -53.61
C GLY A 125 -107.98 -13.19 -53.48
N THR A 126 -107.35 -12.53 -52.50
CA THR A 126 -105.91 -12.56 -52.25
C THR A 126 -105.57 -13.19 -50.89
N CYS A 127 -104.31 -13.63 -50.71
CA CYS A 127 -103.83 -14.31 -49.50
C CYS A 127 -102.67 -13.55 -48.80
N HIS A 128 -102.56 -12.24 -49.03
CA HIS A 128 -101.36 -11.46 -48.68
C HIS A 128 -101.15 -11.34 -47.16
N SER A 129 -102.22 -11.34 -46.37
CA SER A 129 -102.13 -11.38 -44.91
C SER A 129 -101.53 -12.68 -44.37
N LEU A 130 -101.64 -13.80 -45.11
CA LEU A 130 -100.99 -15.06 -44.74
C LEU A 130 -99.52 -15.07 -45.18
N GLU A 131 -99.22 -14.59 -46.39
CA GLU A 131 -97.85 -14.45 -46.91
C GLU A 131 -96.99 -13.60 -45.96
N THR A 132 -97.46 -12.39 -45.61
CA THR A 132 -96.74 -11.49 -44.71
C THR A 132 -96.55 -12.05 -43.30
N GLN A 133 -97.48 -12.85 -42.79
CA GLN A 133 -97.31 -13.53 -41.49
C GLN A 133 -96.34 -14.71 -41.58
N CYS A 134 -96.32 -15.45 -42.70
CA CYS A 134 -95.29 -16.46 -42.98
C CYS A 134 -93.91 -15.81 -43.07
N ASP A 135 -93.77 -14.66 -43.74
CA ASP A 135 -92.50 -13.92 -43.85
C ASP A 135 -92.01 -13.43 -42.47
N ILE A 136 -92.91 -12.89 -41.63
CA ILE A 136 -92.58 -12.48 -40.25
C ILE A 136 -92.14 -13.69 -39.41
N LYS A 137 -92.81 -14.83 -39.56
CA LYS A 137 -92.42 -16.07 -38.86
C LYS A 137 -91.09 -16.60 -39.36
N GLN A 138 -90.85 -16.61 -40.67
CA GLN A 138 -89.58 -17.03 -41.26
C GLN A 138 -88.44 -16.13 -40.76
N ALA A 139 -88.58 -14.80 -40.83
CA ALA A 139 -87.60 -13.85 -40.31
C ALA A 139 -87.30 -14.05 -38.81
N SER A 140 -88.30 -14.43 -38.01
CA SER A 140 -88.09 -14.74 -36.58
C SER A 140 -87.36 -16.07 -36.35
N VAL A 141 -87.46 -17.03 -37.27
CA VAL A 141 -86.67 -18.26 -37.28
C VAL A 141 -85.24 -17.98 -37.76
N ASP A 142 -85.08 -17.19 -38.82
CA ASP A 142 -83.77 -16.82 -39.39
C ASP A 142 -82.90 -16.10 -38.33
N ILE A 143 -83.47 -15.18 -37.55
CA ILE A 143 -82.79 -14.53 -36.41
C ILE A 143 -82.29 -15.55 -35.37
N LEU A 144 -83.04 -16.64 -35.13
CA LEU A 144 -82.62 -17.69 -34.20
C LEU A 144 -81.54 -18.60 -34.81
N VAL A 145 -81.54 -18.80 -36.12
CA VAL A 145 -80.48 -19.51 -36.85
C VAL A 145 -79.18 -18.69 -36.82
N ASP A 146 -79.22 -17.42 -37.21
CA ASP A 146 -78.08 -16.49 -37.14
C ASP A 146 -77.48 -16.43 -35.73
N LEU A 147 -78.34 -16.40 -34.70
CA LEU A 147 -77.91 -16.40 -33.30
C LEU A 147 -77.26 -17.73 -32.88
N ALA A 148 -77.79 -18.86 -33.35
CA ALA A 148 -77.23 -20.18 -33.08
C ALA A 148 -75.87 -20.37 -33.76
N GLU A 149 -75.75 -20.03 -35.05
CA GLU A 149 -74.49 -20.05 -35.79
C GLU A 149 -73.45 -19.15 -35.12
N SER A 150 -73.81 -17.91 -34.82
CA SER A 150 -72.93 -16.98 -34.11
C SER A 150 -72.62 -17.40 -32.67
N SER A 151 -73.42 -18.28 -32.05
CA SER A 151 -73.09 -18.89 -30.75
C SER A 151 -72.04 -19.99 -30.92
N MET A 152 -72.21 -20.86 -31.91
CA MET A 152 -71.25 -21.93 -32.23
C MET A 152 -69.86 -21.38 -32.59
N GLU A 153 -69.78 -20.35 -33.45
CA GLU A 153 -68.51 -19.68 -33.79
C GLU A 153 -67.79 -19.13 -32.54
N LYS A 154 -68.55 -18.56 -31.59
CA LYS A 154 -67.99 -18.03 -30.34
C LYS A 154 -67.53 -19.15 -29.41
N GLU A 155 -68.23 -20.28 -29.36
CA GLU A 155 -67.81 -21.45 -28.59
C GLU A 155 -66.50 -22.05 -29.15
N GLU A 156 -66.39 -22.22 -30.47
CA GLU A 156 -65.15 -22.67 -31.12
C GLU A 156 -63.97 -21.71 -30.84
N LEU A 157 -64.21 -20.39 -30.91
CA LEU A 157 -63.20 -19.38 -30.57
C LEU A 157 -62.79 -19.44 -29.09
N ILE A 158 -63.74 -19.66 -28.18
CA ILE A 158 -63.47 -19.84 -26.75
C ILE A 158 -62.63 -21.11 -26.52
N GLU A 159 -62.92 -22.22 -27.20
CA GLU A 159 -62.10 -23.43 -27.13
C GLU A 159 -60.67 -23.21 -27.64
N ASP A 160 -60.50 -22.52 -28.77
CA ASP A 160 -59.14 -22.24 -29.27
C ASP A 160 -58.38 -21.26 -28.37
N LEU A 161 -59.03 -20.24 -27.82
CA LEU A 161 -58.41 -19.37 -26.82
C LEU A 161 -58.01 -20.14 -25.55
N ARG A 162 -58.85 -21.05 -25.05
CA ARG A 162 -58.51 -21.95 -23.92
C ARG A 162 -57.30 -22.83 -24.26
N ARG A 163 -57.24 -23.39 -25.46
CA ARG A 163 -56.13 -24.19 -25.97
C ARG A 163 -54.82 -23.39 -26.01
N ARG A 164 -54.86 -22.17 -26.57
CA ARG A 164 -53.69 -21.25 -26.61
C ARG A 164 -53.22 -20.83 -25.22
N ILE A 165 -54.15 -20.51 -24.31
CA ILE A 165 -53.82 -20.16 -22.91
C ILE A 165 -53.15 -21.35 -22.20
N SER A 166 -53.66 -22.57 -22.40
CA SER A 166 -53.05 -23.79 -21.84
C SER A 166 -51.62 -24.02 -22.35
N LEU A 167 -51.40 -23.89 -23.67
CA LEU A 167 -50.07 -24.00 -24.28
C LEU A 167 -49.10 -22.93 -23.73
N ALA A 168 -49.51 -21.66 -23.70
CA ALA A 168 -48.72 -20.58 -23.14
C ALA A 168 -48.39 -20.82 -21.65
N GLY A 169 -49.34 -21.35 -20.87
CA GLY A 169 -49.10 -21.74 -19.47
C GLY A 169 -48.01 -22.80 -19.31
N VAL A 170 -47.99 -23.82 -20.18
CA VAL A 170 -46.92 -24.85 -20.20
C VAL A 170 -45.57 -24.26 -20.62
N GLU A 171 -45.55 -23.34 -21.58
CA GLU A 171 -44.32 -22.66 -22.01
C GLU A 171 -43.75 -21.75 -20.91
N PHE A 172 -44.60 -20.95 -20.25
CA PHE A 172 -44.18 -20.13 -19.11
C PHE A 172 -43.67 -20.97 -17.94
N ALA A 173 -44.26 -22.15 -17.67
CA ALA A 173 -43.77 -23.08 -16.66
C ALA A 173 -42.35 -23.58 -16.98
N LYS A 174 -42.10 -23.99 -18.23
CA LYS A 174 -40.77 -24.41 -18.71
C LYS A 174 -39.75 -23.27 -18.64
N GLN A 175 -40.11 -22.08 -19.11
CA GLN A 175 -39.25 -20.90 -19.02
C GLN A 175 -38.89 -20.56 -17.57
N LYS A 176 -39.87 -20.58 -16.66
CA LYS A 176 -39.66 -20.35 -15.22
C LYS A 176 -38.66 -21.35 -14.62
N GLU A 177 -38.76 -22.63 -14.96
CA GLU A 177 -37.81 -23.67 -14.52
C GLU A 177 -36.39 -23.44 -15.06
N LEU A 178 -36.27 -23.06 -16.34
CA LEU A 178 -34.98 -22.70 -16.95
C LEU A 178 -34.35 -21.48 -16.27
N TYR A 179 -35.13 -20.43 -15.99
CA TYR A 179 -34.65 -19.24 -15.27
C TYR A 179 -34.23 -19.55 -13.84
N LEU A 180 -35.02 -20.35 -13.09
CA LEU A 180 -34.64 -20.80 -11.74
C LEU A 180 -33.33 -21.62 -11.75
N SER A 181 -33.17 -22.49 -12.75
CA SER A 181 -31.95 -23.28 -12.94
C SER A 181 -30.74 -22.42 -13.33
N ALA A 182 -30.92 -21.38 -14.14
CA ALA A 182 -29.89 -20.40 -14.47
C ALA A 182 -29.49 -19.56 -13.24
N LEU A 183 -30.46 -19.05 -12.49
CA LEU A 183 -30.22 -18.32 -11.23
C LEU A 183 -29.46 -19.15 -10.20
N LYS A 184 -29.78 -20.46 -10.09
CA LYS A 184 -29.04 -21.38 -9.21
C LYS A 184 -27.59 -21.56 -9.64
N ARG A 185 -27.32 -21.71 -10.96
CA ARG A 185 -25.94 -21.79 -11.49
C ARG A 185 -25.16 -20.50 -11.25
N MET A 186 -25.71 -19.35 -11.63
CA MET A 186 -25.09 -18.03 -11.41
C MET A 186 -24.80 -17.76 -9.92
N ARG A 187 -25.69 -18.20 -9.01
CA ARG A 187 -25.45 -18.11 -7.56
C ARG A 187 -24.26 -18.95 -7.13
N ASN A 188 -24.13 -20.18 -7.64
CA ASN A 188 -23.00 -21.05 -7.32
C ASN A 188 -21.68 -20.47 -7.87
N GLU A 189 -21.65 -20.09 -9.15
CA GLU A 189 -20.50 -19.46 -9.80
C GLU A 189 -20.03 -18.20 -9.04
N TRP A 190 -20.97 -17.37 -8.58
CA TRP A 190 -20.66 -16.20 -7.75
C TRP A 190 -20.09 -16.57 -6.37
N GLN A 191 -20.62 -17.61 -5.72
CA GLN A 191 -20.10 -18.10 -4.44
C GLN A 191 -18.69 -18.69 -4.59
N GLU A 192 -18.44 -19.46 -5.64
CA GLU A 192 -17.12 -20.02 -5.98
C GLU A 192 -16.12 -18.91 -6.29
N GLY A 193 -16.48 -17.93 -7.13
CA GLY A 193 -15.65 -16.76 -7.43
C GLY A 193 -15.31 -15.93 -6.18
N ARG A 194 -16.28 -15.75 -5.26
CA ARG A 194 -16.05 -15.08 -3.98
C ARG A 194 -15.08 -15.86 -3.08
N GLN A 195 -15.23 -17.18 -2.97
CA GLN A 195 -14.32 -18.02 -2.19
C GLN A 195 -12.90 -18.02 -2.78
N LEU A 196 -12.78 -18.10 -4.11
CA LEU A 196 -11.50 -18.04 -4.81
C LEU A 196 -10.80 -16.69 -4.58
N ALA A 197 -11.54 -15.58 -4.64
CA ALA A 197 -11.00 -14.25 -4.34
C ALA A 197 -10.51 -14.13 -2.88
N GLU A 198 -11.29 -14.61 -1.91
CA GLU A 198 -10.91 -14.61 -0.50
C GLU A 198 -9.65 -15.46 -0.24
N MET A 199 -9.57 -16.66 -0.84
CA MET A 199 -8.40 -17.52 -0.76
C MET A 199 -7.16 -16.91 -1.43
N THR A 200 -7.35 -16.24 -2.57
CA THR A 200 -6.27 -15.53 -3.28
C THR A 200 -5.70 -14.41 -2.43
N ILE A 201 -6.56 -13.61 -1.78
CA ILE A 201 -6.14 -12.54 -0.86
C ILE A 201 -5.38 -13.12 0.35
N LYS A 202 -5.86 -14.21 0.95
CA LYS A 202 -5.17 -14.91 2.05
C LYS A 202 -3.79 -15.43 1.63
N TYR A 203 -3.71 -16.08 0.46
CA TYR A 203 -2.47 -16.62 -0.09
C TYR A 203 -1.45 -15.52 -0.41
N LEU A 204 -1.87 -14.43 -1.07
CA LEU A 204 -1.01 -13.29 -1.34
C LEU A 204 -0.50 -12.67 -0.03
N LYS A 205 -1.37 -12.43 0.96
CA LYS A 205 -0.99 -11.89 2.26
C LYS A 205 0.03 -12.77 2.99
N ALA A 206 -0.15 -14.09 2.94
CA ALA A 206 0.82 -15.05 3.51
C ALA A 206 2.16 -15.00 2.77
N THR A 207 2.15 -14.97 1.44
CA THR A 207 3.34 -14.91 0.58
C THR A 207 4.13 -13.61 0.81
N TYR A 208 3.45 -12.46 0.85
CA TYR A 208 4.10 -11.18 1.17
C TYR A 208 4.67 -11.16 2.59
N LYS A 209 3.95 -11.70 3.59
CA LYS A 209 4.46 -11.83 4.96
C LYS A 209 5.71 -12.71 5.02
N GLN A 210 5.74 -13.83 4.29
CA GLN A 210 6.92 -14.70 4.20
C GLN A 210 8.10 -13.98 3.55
N ARG A 211 7.91 -13.29 2.42
CA ARG A 211 8.96 -12.49 1.76
C ARG A 211 9.49 -11.38 2.68
N ALA A 212 8.60 -10.67 3.38
CA ALA A 212 8.99 -9.65 4.35
C ALA A 212 9.83 -10.26 5.50
N ASN A 213 9.41 -11.39 6.07
CA ASN A 213 10.16 -12.08 7.12
C ASN A 213 11.56 -12.51 6.65
N VAL A 214 11.69 -13.06 5.43
CA VAL A 214 12.99 -13.47 4.85
C VAL A 214 13.88 -12.25 4.61
N HIS A 215 13.33 -11.17 4.06
CA HIS A 215 14.07 -9.91 3.85
C HIS A 215 14.55 -9.31 5.19
N THR A 216 13.67 -9.22 6.20
CA THR A 216 14.03 -8.75 7.54
C THR A 216 15.09 -9.63 8.19
N ALA A 217 15.03 -10.95 8.02
CA ALA A 217 16.07 -11.87 8.51
C ALA A 217 17.43 -11.61 7.84
N ALA A 218 17.45 -11.39 6.51
CA ALA A 218 18.67 -11.03 5.78
C ALA A 218 19.23 -9.66 6.21
N CYS A 219 18.40 -8.63 6.34
CA CYS A 219 18.81 -7.33 6.87
C CYS A 219 19.40 -7.45 8.29
N ASN A 220 18.78 -8.24 9.16
CA ASN A 220 19.26 -8.46 10.52
C ASN A 220 20.59 -9.25 10.55
N ALA A 221 20.79 -10.19 9.63
CA ALA A 221 22.07 -10.90 9.49
C ALA A 221 23.19 -9.95 9.03
N ASN A 222 22.94 -9.15 7.99
CA ASN A 222 23.90 -8.15 7.50
C ASN A 222 24.21 -7.08 8.56
N ALA A 223 23.20 -6.62 9.31
CA ALA A 223 23.39 -5.68 10.41
C ALA A 223 24.28 -6.24 11.52
N ARG A 224 24.15 -7.53 11.86
CA ARG A 224 25.04 -8.21 12.82
C ARG A 224 26.47 -8.28 12.30
N GLN A 225 26.66 -8.69 11.04
CA GLN A 225 27.99 -8.71 10.41
C GLN A 225 28.67 -7.34 10.46
N LEU A 226 27.96 -6.27 10.10
CA LEU A 226 28.49 -4.90 10.19
C LEU A 226 28.82 -4.45 11.62
N ILE A 227 28.04 -4.89 12.62
CA ILE A 227 28.32 -4.63 14.04
C ILE A 227 29.61 -5.37 14.46
N ASP A 228 29.76 -6.63 14.08
CA ASP A 228 30.93 -7.46 14.41
C ASP A 228 32.20 -6.93 13.73
N GLU A 229 32.12 -6.53 12.45
CA GLU A 229 33.18 -5.85 11.72
C GLU A 229 33.55 -4.51 12.39
N THR A 230 32.57 -3.70 12.77
CA THR A 230 32.79 -2.45 13.49
C THR A 230 33.48 -2.68 14.84
N ALA A 231 33.10 -3.72 15.58
CA ALA A 231 33.74 -4.09 16.84
C ALA A 231 35.20 -4.54 16.62
N LEU A 232 35.46 -5.32 15.57
CA LEU A 232 36.81 -5.77 15.18
C LEU A 232 37.70 -4.59 14.75
N LEU A 233 37.18 -3.65 13.96
CA LEU A 233 37.89 -2.42 13.59
C LEU A 233 38.20 -1.54 14.81
N ARG A 234 37.24 -1.36 15.73
CA ARG A 234 37.48 -0.66 17.01
C ARG A 234 38.57 -1.34 17.83
N LYS A 235 38.61 -2.67 17.86
CA LYS A 235 39.68 -3.44 18.54
C LYS A 235 41.04 -3.21 17.90
N LYS A 236 41.14 -3.21 16.55
CA LYS A 236 42.38 -2.89 15.81
C LYS A 236 42.87 -1.47 16.10
N ILE A 237 42.00 -0.46 15.98
CA ILE A 237 42.34 0.94 16.32
C ILE A 237 42.79 1.06 17.78
N GLY A 238 42.15 0.33 18.70
CA GLY A 238 42.54 0.28 20.12
C GLY A 238 43.83 -0.51 20.40
N GLN A 239 44.33 -1.30 19.44
CA GLN A 239 45.64 -1.95 19.48
C GLN A 239 46.72 -1.03 18.88
N GLU A 240 46.49 -0.50 17.67
CA GLU A 240 47.39 0.47 17.01
C GLU A 240 47.67 1.68 17.90
N LYS A 241 46.66 2.19 18.64
CA LYS A 241 46.85 3.28 19.61
C LYS A 241 47.74 2.91 20.80
N ARG A 242 47.77 1.63 21.21
CA ARG A 242 48.65 1.15 22.29
C ARG A 242 50.06 0.95 21.78
N GLU A 243 50.22 0.27 20.64
CA GLU A 243 51.50 0.09 19.96
C GLU A 243 52.16 1.44 19.63
N PHE A 244 51.38 2.43 19.20
CA PHE A 244 51.84 3.81 19.02
C PHE A 244 52.30 4.45 20.33
N ALA A 245 51.54 4.32 21.42
CA ALA A 245 51.92 4.87 22.72
C ALA A 245 53.20 4.21 23.26
N GLU A 246 53.32 2.89 23.16
CA GLU A 246 54.51 2.12 23.53
C GLU A 246 55.73 2.55 22.70
N CYS A 247 55.58 2.69 21.38
CA CYS A 247 56.64 3.18 20.49
C CYS A 247 57.06 4.61 20.83
N MET A 248 56.11 5.53 21.07
CA MET A 248 56.41 6.89 21.50
C MET A 248 57.12 6.92 22.87
N THR A 249 56.70 6.10 23.84
CA THR A 249 57.39 5.97 25.13
C THR A 249 58.82 5.49 24.94
N TRP A 250 59.03 4.44 24.13
CA TRP A 250 60.38 3.95 23.83
C TRP A 250 61.26 5.00 23.16
N LEU A 251 60.75 5.70 22.13
CA LEU A 251 61.46 6.78 21.45
C LEU A 251 61.83 7.92 22.40
N PHE A 252 60.94 8.32 23.32
CA PHE A 252 61.25 9.35 24.31
C PHE A 252 62.28 8.88 25.35
N THR A 253 62.26 7.61 25.77
CA THR A 253 63.31 7.07 26.65
C THR A 253 64.66 7.00 25.96
N GLU A 254 64.71 6.59 24.68
CA GLU A 254 65.96 6.53 23.90
C GLU A 254 66.50 7.94 23.59
N LEU A 255 65.62 8.90 23.36
CA LEU A 255 66.00 10.30 23.19
C LEU A 255 66.59 10.89 24.48
N ASP A 256 66.05 10.54 25.65
CA ASP A 256 66.60 11.00 26.93
C ASP A 256 67.94 10.30 27.27
N THR A 257 68.11 9.00 26.97
CA THR A 257 69.40 8.33 27.16
C THR A 257 70.49 8.93 26.27
N GLU A 258 70.21 9.21 24.99
CA GLU A 258 71.17 9.87 24.10
C GLU A 258 71.37 11.36 24.45
N ALA A 259 70.35 12.08 24.90
CA ALA A 259 70.53 13.45 25.42
C ALA A 259 71.41 13.49 26.68
N ASN A 260 71.25 12.52 27.59
CA ASN A 260 72.11 12.37 28.77
C ASN A 260 73.54 11.95 28.39
N ARG A 261 73.71 11.09 27.36
CA ARG A 261 75.01 10.72 26.81
C ARG A 261 75.72 11.91 26.17
N LEU A 262 75.01 12.72 25.38
CA LEU A 262 75.53 13.98 24.82
C LEU A 262 75.94 14.96 25.92
N ARG A 263 75.10 15.15 26.96
CA ARG A 263 75.43 15.97 28.13
C ARG A 263 76.68 15.47 28.86
N TYR A 264 76.83 14.15 29.02
CA TYR A 264 78.03 13.55 29.61
C TYR A 264 79.27 13.82 28.75
N LEU A 265 79.19 13.62 27.43
CA LEU A 265 80.30 13.89 26.51
C LEU A 265 80.70 15.38 26.47
N GLN A 266 79.72 16.29 26.48
CA GLN A 266 79.94 17.73 26.58
C GLN A 266 80.56 18.16 27.92
N GLY A 267 80.35 17.38 28.98
CA GLY A 267 80.97 17.61 30.29
C GLY A 267 82.37 17.03 30.46
N ARG A 268 82.95 16.36 29.45
CA ARG A 268 84.31 15.82 29.51
C ARG A 268 85.33 16.86 29.06
N ASN A 269 85.99 17.49 30.03
CA ASN A 269 87.12 18.37 29.79
C ASN A 269 88.41 17.61 29.45
N ASP A 270 88.40 16.27 29.44
CA ASP A 270 89.55 15.39 29.15
C ASP A 270 90.33 15.83 27.90
N VAL A 271 89.64 16.29 26.85
CA VAL A 271 90.28 16.77 25.61
C VAL A 271 90.97 18.12 25.84
N GLU A 272 90.37 19.05 26.58
CA GLU A 272 91.02 20.33 26.93
C GLU A 272 92.22 20.13 27.87
N GLU A 273 92.10 19.22 28.83
CA GLU A 273 93.20 18.86 29.75
C GLU A 273 94.36 18.17 29.00
N LEU A 274 94.04 17.26 28.07
CA LEU A 274 95.04 16.61 27.21
C LEU A 274 95.69 17.62 26.25
N SER A 275 94.94 18.55 25.66
CA SER A 275 95.51 19.62 24.82
C SER A 275 96.45 20.52 25.63
N LYS A 276 96.04 21.01 26.80
CA LYS A 276 96.93 21.81 27.69
C LYS A 276 98.17 21.04 28.13
N ARG A 277 98.04 19.72 28.33
CA ARG A 277 99.18 18.85 28.66
C ARG A 277 100.11 18.62 27.47
N LEU A 278 99.56 18.56 26.26
CA LEU A 278 100.32 18.45 25.01
C LEU A 278 101.06 19.75 24.71
N GLU A 279 100.41 20.91 24.78
CA GLU A 279 101.02 22.24 24.68
C GLU A 279 102.20 22.36 25.65
N LYS A 280 102.02 21.96 26.93
CA LYS A 280 103.11 21.95 27.90
C LYS A 280 104.26 21.00 27.51
N MET A 281 103.96 19.82 26.98
CA MET A 281 105.01 18.89 26.50
C MET A 281 105.75 19.44 25.28
N GLU A 282 105.09 20.21 24.41
CA GLU A 282 105.73 20.91 23.29
C GLU A 282 106.62 22.06 23.79
N GLU A 283 106.19 22.84 24.78
CA GLU A 283 107.03 23.85 25.43
C GLU A 283 108.26 23.26 26.12
N ASP A 284 108.09 22.16 26.87
CA ASP A 284 109.17 21.50 27.58
C ASP A 284 110.14 20.81 26.60
N LEU A 285 109.64 20.22 25.51
CA LEU A 285 110.47 19.71 24.41
C LEU A 285 111.24 20.84 23.71
N ALA A 286 110.62 21.99 23.48
CA ALA A 286 111.31 23.14 22.88
C ALA A 286 112.51 23.60 23.73
N LYS A 287 112.32 23.71 25.05
CA LYS A 287 113.41 24.03 26.01
C LYS A 287 114.52 23.00 25.97
N GLU A 288 114.19 21.71 26.08
CA GLU A 288 115.16 20.60 26.00
C GLU A 288 115.94 20.62 24.66
N THR A 289 115.29 20.95 23.54
CA THR A 289 116.01 21.12 22.26
C THR A 289 116.94 22.32 22.25
N GLU A 290 116.56 23.45 22.87
CA GLU A 290 117.42 24.62 23.01
C GLU A 290 118.64 24.30 23.89
N GLU A 291 118.42 23.71 25.08
CA GLU A 291 119.46 23.25 26.00
C GLU A 291 120.40 22.24 25.35
N HIS A 292 119.88 21.23 24.64
CA HIS A 292 120.70 20.28 23.89
C HIS A 292 121.51 20.97 22.77
N THR A 293 120.98 22.00 22.09
CA THR A 293 121.78 22.74 21.10
C THR A 293 122.85 23.63 21.74
N ALA A 294 122.62 24.15 22.95
CA ALA A 294 123.63 24.86 23.72
C ALA A 294 124.74 23.90 24.17
N LEU A 295 124.38 22.77 24.79
CA LEU A 295 125.31 21.73 25.24
C LEU A 295 126.15 21.18 24.07
N LYS A 296 125.56 21.02 22.89
CA LYS A 296 126.30 20.62 21.67
C LYS A 296 127.34 21.65 21.23
N LYS A 297 127.09 22.96 21.43
CA LYS A 297 128.08 24.02 21.16
C LYS A 297 129.21 23.98 22.20
N GLU A 298 128.88 23.73 23.47
CA GLU A 298 129.87 23.58 24.54
C GLU A 298 130.77 22.36 24.32
N PHE A 299 130.20 21.19 23.99
CA PHE A 299 130.97 19.99 23.63
C PHE A 299 131.88 20.23 22.42
N ALA A 300 131.39 20.88 21.36
CA ALA A 300 132.21 21.22 20.19
C ALA A 300 133.36 22.19 20.55
N HIS A 301 133.13 23.12 21.48
CA HIS A 301 134.18 23.99 22.00
C HIS A 301 135.23 23.21 22.82
N CYS A 302 134.80 22.29 23.69
CA CYS A 302 135.71 21.41 24.43
C CYS A 302 136.52 20.49 23.52
N GLU A 303 135.92 19.91 22.46
CA GLU A 303 136.64 19.11 21.46
C GLU A 303 137.66 19.95 20.67
N ALA A 304 137.34 21.20 20.33
CA ALA A 304 138.28 22.13 19.71
C ALA A 304 139.51 22.35 20.61
N VAL A 305 139.31 22.65 21.91
CA VAL A 305 140.41 22.81 22.87
C VAL A 305 141.25 21.53 23.02
N VAL A 306 140.61 20.35 23.08
CA VAL A 306 141.32 19.06 23.18
C VAL A 306 142.11 18.74 21.90
N THR A 307 141.60 19.09 20.72
CA THR A 307 142.29 18.86 19.45
C THR A 307 143.46 19.83 19.23
N GLU A 308 143.32 21.10 19.62
CA GLU A 308 144.44 22.05 19.67
C GLU A 308 145.54 21.55 20.62
N TYR A 309 145.19 21.12 21.83
CA TYR A 309 146.16 20.57 22.79
C TYR A 309 146.90 19.32 22.25
N ARG A 310 146.21 18.43 21.54
CA ARG A 310 146.81 17.26 20.87
C ARG A 310 147.77 17.68 19.76
N LEU A 311 147.39 18.66 18.93
CA LEU A 311 148.27 19.21 17.87
C LEU A 311 149.52 19.86 18.46
N GLU A 312 149.42 20.58 19.58
CA GLU A 312 150.58 21.16 20.26
C GLU A 312 151.52 20.09 20.86
N GLN A 313 150.98 19.02 21.44
CA GLN A 313 151.81 17.88 21.88
C GLN A 313 152.50 17.18 20.71
N GLU A 314 151.81 16.93 19.60
CA GLU A 314 152.40 16.29 18.43
C GLU A 314 153.46 17.17 17.76
N LYS A 315 153.26 18.49 17.74
CA LYS A 315 154.26 19.48 17.29
C LYS A 315 155.51 19.49 18.18
N LYS A 316 155.37 19.34 19.51
CA LYS A 316 156.51 19.15 20.43
C LYS A 316 157.26 17.84 20.13
N ARG A 317 156.54 16.72 19.98
CA ARG A 317 157.15 15.41 19.63
C ARG A 317 157.96 15.50 18.33
N LEU A 318 157.41 16.12 17.28
CA LEU A 318 158.14 16.32 16.02
C LEU A 318 159.40 17.19 16.17
N GLN A 319 159.36 18.23 17.01
CA GLN A 319 160.54 19.05 17.28
C GLN A 319 161.63 18.25 18.02
N GLU A 320 161.26 17.44 19.00
CA GLU A 320 162.19 16.57 19.73
C GLU A 320 162.81 15.50 18.82
N GLU A 321 162.00 14.84 17.97
CA GLU A 321 162.48 13.90 16.95
C GLU A 321 163.46 14.56 15.96
N TYR A 322 163.19 15.80 15.53
CA TYR A 322 164.06 16.55 14.63
C TYR A 322 165.40 16.90 15.29
N GLN A 323 165.38 17.37 16.54
CA GLN A 323 166.61 17.64 17.32
C GLN A 323 167.43 16.36 17.54
N HIS A 324 166.78 15.23 17.81
CA HIS A 324 167.45 13.94 17.95
C HIS A 324 168.13 13.51 16.64
N LYS A 325 167.42 13.58 15.49
CA LYS A 325 167.99 13.29 14.16
C LYS A 325 169.16 14.22 13.82
N MET A 326 169.04 15.52 14.11
CA MET A 326 170.13 16.50 13.93
C MET A 326 171.37 16.12 14.76
N THR A 327 171.18 15.70 16.00
CA THR A 327 172.26 15.29 16.91
C THR A 327 173.00 14.05 16.39
N ILE A 328 172.27 13.07 15.85
CA ILE A 328 172.86 11.88 15.21
C ILE A 328 173.66 12.27 13.96
N CYS A 329 173.13 13.14 13.09
CA CYS A 329 173.87 13.63 11.91
C CYS A 329 175.16 14.36 12.30
N VAL A 330 175.15 15.20 13.35
CA VAL A 330 176.35 15.86 13.87
C VAL A 330 177.37 14.84 14.39
N LEU A 331 176.93 13.79 15.10
CA LEU A 331 177.79 12.70 15.54
C LEU A 331 178.40 11.92 14.36
N GLN A 332 177.63 11.62 13.32
CA GLN A 332 178.13 10.96 12.11
C GLN A 332 179.17 11.81 11.37
N VAL A 333 178.95 13.11 11.23
CA VAL A 333 179.95 14.04 10.66
C VAL A 333 181.21 14.13 11.53
N GLN A 334 181.08 14.17 12.86
CA GLN A 334 182.24 14.13 13.76
C GLN A 334 183.03 12.82 13.64
N CYS A 335 182.36 11.67 13.57
CA CYS A 335 183.00 10.37 13.37
C CYS A 335 183.71 10.31 12.01
N TRP A 336 183.04 10.72 10.93
CA TRP A 336 183.64 10.79 9.59
C TRP A 336 184.89 11.68 9.55
N TRP A 337 184.87 12.85 10.21
CA TRP A 337 186.05 13.71 10.33
C TRP A 337 187.17 13.05 11.15
N ARG A 338 186.86 12.38 12.26
CA ARG A 338 187.86 11.63 13.05
C ARG A 338 188.53 10.54 12.20
N THR A 339 187.75 9.74 11.46
CA THR A 339 188.27 8.69 10.57
C THR A 339 189.10 9.27 9.42
N MET A 340 188.71 10.40 8.83
CA MET A 340 189.50 11.07 7.78
C MET A 340 190.83 11.64 8.29
N ILE A 341 190.91 12.06 9.56
CA ILE A 341 192.15 12.51 10.19
C ILE A 341 193.15 11.34 10.35
N GLU A 342 192.66 10.16 10.76
CA GLU A 342 193.49 8.94 10.86
C GLU A 342 193.97 8.47 9.49
N ILE A 343 193.07 8.30 8.52
CA ILE A 343 193.40 7.76 7.19
C ILE A 343 194.38 8.66 6.43
N ARG A 344 194.25 9.99 6.53
CA ARG A 344 195.13 10.94 5.79
C ARG A 344 196.42 11.32 6.53
N GLY A 345 196.73 10.68 7.67
CA GLY A 345 198.01 10.86 8.37
C GLY A 345 198.29 12.29 8.86
N ILE A 346 197.24 13.09 9.10
CA ILE A 346 197.37 14.52 9.41
C ILE A 346 197.87 14.69 10.85
N LYS A 347 199.15 15.04 11.01
CA LYS A 347 199.76 15.32 12.33
C LYS A 347 199.11 16.53 13.01
N LEU A 348 198.09 16.27 13.84
CA LEU A 348 197.48 17.26 14.73
C LEU A 348 198.53 17.85 15.69
N LYS A 349 198.84 19.15 15.52
CA LYS A 349 199.76 19.89 16.40
C LYS A 349 199.22 19.93 17.83
N ARG A 350 199.91 19.28 18.76
CA ARG A 350 199.76 19.49 20.21
C ARG A 350 200.08 20.97 20.53
N LYS A 351 199.06 21.80 20.80
CA LYS A 351 199.23 23.24 21.05
C LYS A 351 199.19 23.54 22.56
N ARG A 352 200.15 24.36 23.01
CA ARG A 352 200.22 24.96 24.36
C ARG A 352 199.02 25.89 24.60
N GLY A 353 198.68 26.12 25.88
CA GLY A 353 197.52 26.93 26.31
C GLY A 353 197.75 28.45 26.46
N LYS A 354 196.95 29.06 27.35
CA LYS A 354 196.73 30.51 27.63
C LYS A 354 195.90 31.30 26.60
N GLY A 355 194.87 32.01 27.08
CA GLY A 355 194.14 33.05 26.34
C GLY A 355 192.93 33.62 27.10
N LYS A 356 192.93 34.94 27.40
CA LYS A 356 191.81 35.69 28.01
C LYS A 356 190.66 35.93 27.01
N GLY A 357 189.42 36.06 27.50
CA GLY A 357 188.28 36.62 26.74
C GLY A 357 186.94 36.37 27.48
N LYS A 358 186.55 37.17 28.47
CA LYS A 358 185.92 38.52 28.41
C LYS A 358 184.41 38.46 28.09
N LYS A 359 183.61 38.38 29.15
CA LYS A 359 182.18 38.75 29.32
C LYS A 359 181.33 38.91 28.05
N LYS A 360 180.40 37.97 27.82
CA LYS A 360 178.95 38.24 27.79
C LYS A 360 178.20 36.94 28.03
#